data_AF-A0A969NK46-F1
#
_entry.id   AF-A0A969NK46-F1
#
_cell.length_a   1.000
_cell.length_b   1.000
_cell.length_c   1.000
_cell.angle_alpha   90.00
_cell.angle_beta   90.00
_cell.angle_gamma   90.00
#
_symmetry.space_group_name_H-M   'P 1'
#
loop_
_entity.id
_entity.type
_entity.pdbx_description
1 polymer ?
#
loop_
_entity_poly.entity_id
_entity_poly.type
_entity_poly.pdbx_seq_one_letter_code
_entity_poly.pdbx_strand_id
1 'polypeptide(L)' 'MNGSVSILTDIPEALHESLQDYLETHDSWDQDRVIVAALSRFLLENEKNQANPTSQNYLTCARIYLETQFQESNR' A
#
# COMPACT_ATOMS: atom_id res chain seq x y z
N MET A 1 3.24 -19.33 3.81
CA MET A 1 3.02 -19.33 2.35
C MET A 1 2.80 -17.88 1.96
N ASN A 2 3.85 -17.15 1.61
CA ASN A 2 3.70 -15.75 1.16
C ASN A 2 4.35 -15.66 -0.22
N GLY A 3 3.62 -16.08 -1.25
CA GLY A 3 4.00 -15.77 -2.62
C GLY A 3 3.70 -14.29 -2.87
N SER A 4 4.69 -13.53 -3.32
CA SER A 4 4.41 -12.24 -3.93
C SER A 4 3.70 -12.49 -5.26
N VAL A 5 2.58 -11.80 -5.47
CA VAL A 5 1.88 -11.79 -6.76
C VAL A 5 2.30 -10.51 -7.47
N SER A 6 3.01 -10.65 -8.59
CA SER A 6 3.34 -9.50 -9.44
C SER A 6 2.08 -9.00 -10.14
N ILE A 7 1.82 -7.70 -10.01
CA ILE A 7 0.69 -7.02 -10.65
C ILE A 7 1.28 -6.09 -11.71
N LEU A 8 0.83 -6.24 -12.97
CA LEU A 8 1.15 -5.33 -14.05
C LEU A 8 -0.06 -4.43 -14.27
N THR A 9 0.12 -3.11 -14.18
CA THR A 9 -0.93 -2.14 -14.42
C THR A 9 -0.34 -0.88 -15.03
N ASP A 10 -1.02 -0.32 -16.02
CA ASP A 10 -0.68 0.97 -16.58
C ASP A 10 -1.22 2.08 -15.66
N ILE A 11 -0.34 3.00 -15.26
CA ILE A 11 -0.72 4.17 -14.46
C ILE A 11 -0.63 5.45 -15.31
N PRO A 12 -1.46 6.47 -15.05
CA PRO A 12 -1.32 7.77 -15.71
C PRO A 12 0.04 8.39 -15.45
N GLU A 13 0.62 9.02 -16.47
CA GLU A 13 1.96 9.65 -16.40
C GLU A 13 2.07 10.67 -15.25
N ALA A 14 1.07 11.52 -15.06
CA ALA A 14 1.05 12.48 -13.96
C ALA A 14 1.10 11.84 -12.55
N LEU A 15 0.55 10.62 -12.40
CA LEU A 15 0.63 9.88 -11.14
C LEU A 15 2.03 9.27 -10.95
N HIS A 16 2.64 8.82 -12.05
CA HIS A 16 4.01 8.32 -12.04
C HIS A 16 5.02 9.43 -11.69
N GLU A 17 4.87 10.63 -12.25
CA GLU A 17 5.70 11.80 -11.90
C GLU A 17 5.57 12.13 -10.40
N SER A 18 4.35 12.22 -9.89
CA SER A 18 4.10 12.48 -8.46
C SER A 18 4.71 11.40 -7.55
N LEU A 19 4.72 10.14 -8.00
CA LEU A 19 5.34 9.04 -7.29
C LEU A 19 6.87 9.16 -7.29
N GLN A 20 7.47 9.50 -8.43
CA GLN A 20 8.91 9.72 -8.52
C GLN A 20 9.36 10.83 -7.59
N ASP A 21 8.70 11.99 -7.62
CA ASP A 21 9.01 13.11 -6.72
C ASP A 21 8.96 12.71 -5.23
N TYR A 22 7.97 11.87 -4.86
CA TYR A 22 7.85 11.36 -3.50
C TYR A 22 9.00 10.42 -3.12
N LEU A 23 9.39 9.51 -4.02
CA LEU A 23 10.49 8.56 -3.81
C LEU A 23 11.85 9.25 -3.77
N GLU A 24 12.07 10.29 -4.57
CA GLU A 24 13.30 11.10 -4.53
C GLU A 24 13.49 11.80 -3.17
N THR A 25 12.39 12.12 -2.49
CA THR A 25 12.41 12.77 -1.18
C THR A 25 12.53 11.77 -0.02
N HIS A 26 12.17 10.50 -0.25
CA HIS A 26 12.11 9.46 0.78
C HIS A 26 12.92 8.22 0.35
N ASP A 27 14.23 8.26 0.59
CA ASP A 27 15.22 7.21 0.24
C ASP A 27 14.90 5.82 0.82
N SER A 28 14.02 5.74 1.81
CA SER A 28 13.57 4.50 2.45
C SER A 28 12.37 3.84 1.75
N TRP A 29 11.68 4.56 0.87
CA TRP A 29 10.51 4.08 0.16
C TRP A 29 10.88 3.53 -1.22
N ASP A 30 10.27 2.40 -1.57
CA ASP A 30 10.30 1.84 -2.92
C ASP A 30 8.93 1.98 -3.58
N GLN A 31 8.89 2.01 -4.91
CA GLN A 31 7.65 2.02 -5.69
C GLN A 31 6.67 0.93 -5.24
N ASP A 32 7.16 -0.31 -5.04
CA ASP A 32 6.35 -1.43 -4.57
C ASP A 32 5.75 -1.16 -3.18
N ARG A 33 6.52 -0.55 -2.26
CA ARG A 33 6.05 -0.22 -0.90
C ARG A 33 4.96 0.83 -0.95
N VAL A 34 5.14 1.89 -1.75
CA VAL A 34 4.13 2.95 -1.90
C VAL A 34 2.84 2.37 -2.47
N ILE A 35 2.93 1.51 -3.50
CA ILE A 35 1.78 0.86 -4.12
C ILE A 35 1.08 -0.07 -3.14
N VAL A 36 1.83 -0.91 -2.40
CA VAL A 36 1.26 -1.80 -1.38
C VAL A 36 0.57 -1.00 -0.27
N ALA A 37 1.20 0.08 0.23
CA ALA A 37 0.60 0.94 1.23
C ALA A 37 -0.67 1.63 0.72
N ALA A 38 -0.63 2.19 -0.49
CA ALA A 38 -1.76 2.85 -1.13
C ALA A 38 -2.92 1.89 -1.39
N LEU A 39 -2.64 0.70 -1.93
CA LEU A 39 -3.64 -0.34 -2.19
C LEU A 39 -4.28 -0.83 -0.89
N SER A 40 -3.47 -1.13 0.13
CA SER A 40 -3.96 -1.57 1.44
C SER A 40 -4.87 -0.51 2.06
N ARG A 41 -4.44 0.76 2.00
CA ARG A 41 -5.23 1.89 2.51
C ARG A 41 -6.52 2.10 1.73
N PHE A 42 -6.47 2.03 0.40
CA PHE A 42 -7.64 2.14 -0.44
C PHE A 42 -8.67 1.05 -0.11
N LEU A 43 -8.22 -0.20 0.04
CA LEU A 43 -9.09 -1.31 0.43
C LEU A 43 -9.67 -1.10 1.83
N LEU A 44 -8.88 -0.63 2.80
CA LEU A 44 -9.39 -0.32 4.14
C LEU A 44 -10.45 0.78 4.15
N GLU A 45 -10.22 1.86 3.40
CA GLU A 45 -11.15 2.99 3.32
C GLU A 45 -12.47 2.61 2.62
N ASN A 46 -12.41 1.73 1.60
CA ASN A 46 -13.58 1.24 0.89
C ASN A 46 -14.33 0.13 1.66
N GLU A 47 -13.61 -0.82 2.26
CA GLU A 47 -14.22 -1.89 3.06
C GLU A 47 -14.85 -1.37 4.34
N LYS A 48 -14.30 -0.30 4.94
CA LYS A 48 -14.90 0.37 6.11
C LYS A 48 -16.33 0.86 5.85
N ASN A 49 -16.65 1.21 4.61
CA ASN A 49 -17.98 1.68 4.23
C ASN A 49 -18.95 0.55 3.84
N GLN A 50 -18.48 -0.68 3.59
CA GLN A 50 -19.32 -1.77 3.08
C GLN A 50 -19.33 -3.06 3.92
N ALA A 51 -18.29 -3.32 4.73
CA ALA A 51 -18.10 -4.60 5.40
C ALA A 51 -18.12 -4.47 6.93
N ASN A 52 -18.67 -5.51 7.58
CA ASN A 52 -18.53 -5.71 9.02
C ASN A 52 -17.04 -5.61 9.40
N PRO A 53 -16.66 -4.84 10.44
CA PRO A 53 -15.27 -4.60 10.86
C PRO A 53 -14.49 -5.86 11.31
N THR A 54 -15.13 -7.03 11.25
CA THR A 54 -14.58 -8.36 11.55
C THR A 54 -14.27 -9.18 10.29
N SER A 55 -14.37 -8.62 9.09
CA SER A 55 -13.98 -9.34 7.88
C SER A 55 -12.47 -9.67 7.91
N GLN A 56 -12.13 -10.90 7.55
CA GLN A 56 -10.73 -11.37 7.52
C GLN A 56 -9.89 -10.56 6.51
N ASN A 57 -10.52 -10.02 5.47
CA ASN A 57 -9.90 -9.18 4.46
C ASN A 57 -9.51 -7.81 5.04
N TYR A 58 -10.37 -7.18 5.83
CA TYR A 58 -10.08 -5.92 6.50
C TYR A 58 -8.88 -6.05 7.44
N LEU A 59 -8.87 -7.10 8.28
CA LEU A 59 -7.75 -7.37 9.19
C LEU A 59 -6.44 -7.64 8.44
N THR A 60 -6.52 -8.34 7.30
CA THR A 60 -5.35 -8.61 6.45
C THR A 60 -4.80 -7.32 5.83
N CYS A 61 -5.66 -6.47 5.26
CA CYS A 61 -5.26 -5.19 4.68
C CYS A 61 -4.70 -4.24 5.75
N ALA A 62 -5.29 -4.21 6.94
CA ALA A 62 -4.83 -3.38 8.06
C ALA A 62 -3.43 -3.81 8.51
N ARG A 63 -3.20 -5.12 8.62
CA ARG A 63 -1.87 -5.65 8.96
C ARG A 63 -0.83 -5.29 7.92
N ILE A 64 -1.12 -5.47 6.63
CA ILE A 64 -0.17 -5.15 5.56
C ILE A 64 0.15 -3.65 5.56
N TYR A 65 -0.87 -2.79 5.65
CA TYR A 65 -0.67 -1.34 5.73
C TYR A 65 0.24 -0.94 6.90
N LEU A 66 -0.05 -1.46 8.10
CA LEU A 66 0.75 -1.19 9.29
C LEU A 66 2.17 -1.73 9.14
N GLU A 67 2.36 -2.93 8.60
CA GLU A 67 3.69 -3.50 8.38
C GLU A 67 4.52 -2.66 7.40
N THR A 68 3.91 -2.18 6.31
CA THR A 68 4.59 -1.28 5.35
C THR A 68 4.96 0.06 5.98
N GLN A 69 4.10 0.65 6.82
CA GLN A 69 4.37 1.92 7.50
C GLN A 69 5.39 1.78 8.66
N PHE A 70 5.32 0.69 9.45
CA PHE A 70 6.20 0.49 10.60
C PHE A 70 7.60 0.02 10.22
N GLN A 71 7.80 -0.59 9.04
CA GLN A 71 9.15 -0.85 8.52
C GLN A 71 9.98 0.44 8.37
N GLU A 72 9.33 1.59 8.17
CA GLU A 72 9.98 2.90 8.13
C GLU A 72 10.38 3.42 9.52
N SER A 73 9.57 3.13 10.55
CA SER A 73 9.77 3.67 11.90
C SER A 73 10.82 2.92 12.73
N ASN A 74 11.29 1.76 12.27
CA ASN A 74 12.20 0.88 13.02
C ASN A 74 13.62 0.81 12.43
N ARG A 75 14.06 1.88 11.75
CA ARG A 75 15.43 2.05 11.23
C ARG A 75 16.02 3.35 11.76
#